data_AF-A0A9Q0U798-F1
#
_entry.id   AF-A0A9Q0U798-F1
#
_cell.length_a   1.000
_cell.length_b   1.000
_cell.length_c   1.000
_cell.angle_alpha   90.00
_cell.angle_beta   90.00
_cell.angle_gamma   90.00
#
_symmetry.space_group_name_H-M   'P 1'
#
loop_
_entity.id
_entity.type
_entity.pdbx_description
1 polymer ?
#
loop_
_entity_poly.entity_id
_entity_poly.type
_entity_poly.pdbx_seq_one_letter_code
_entity_poly.pdbx_strand_id
1 'polypeptide(L)'
;MILIVPRGAHAVRLGNDAEISQELTVEKGSTYSVTFSAARTCAQLESLNVSVPPASQTIDLQTLYNVQGWDPYAWAFEAAEDKVRLVFTNPGMEDDPTCGPIIDDIAIKKLFTPDRPKDNAVINGDYEEGPWMFANVSLGVLLPTKLDEETSSLPGWIVESNRAVRYIDSYHYSVPQGKRAIELLSGKEGIISQMVETTPNKPYTMSFALGHAEDKCKQPLAIMAFAGDQAQNIHYTPDSNSTFQLANLNFTAKAERTRIAFYSVYYNTRTDDMSSLCGPVVDDVRVWFSGARRLGLGGLGLGFGLGLWVFAVALFLVIGGEKSSLCAVYNLNRSGHVGILVKEKISRVHVLVVGDFFH
;
A
#
# COMPACT_ATOMS: atom_id res chain seq x y z
N MET A 1 -4.31 3.73 31.18
CA MET A 1 -4.11 4.05 29.76
C MET A 1 -5.30 4.88 29.30
N ILE A 2 -5.09 5.99 28.61
CA ILE A 2 -6.18 6.73 27.95
C ILE A 2 -6.10 6.33 26.47
N LEU A 3 -7.15 5.69 25.97
CA LEU A 3 -7.30 5.36 24.55
C LEU A 3 -8.19 6.41 23.92
N ILE A 4 -7.63 7.21 23.02
CA ILE A 4 -8.41 8.16 22.22
C ILE A 4 -8.97 7.36 21.05
N VAL A 5 -10.31 7.34 20.92
CA VAL A 5 -10.99 6.64 19.83
C VAL A 5 -10.55 7.26 18.49
N PRO A 6 -10.10 6.45 17.50
CA PRO A 6 -9.59 6.96 16.23
C PRO A 6 -10.61 7.84 15.50
N ARG A 7 -11.90 7.49 15.60
CA ARG A 7 -12.99 8.29 15.04
C ARG A 7 -14.23 8.31 15.92
N GLY A 8 -14.76 9.52 16.13
CA GLY A 8 -16.00 9.69 16.88
C GLY A 8 -15.79 9.58 18.39
N ALA A 9 -16.77 9.02 19.10
CA ALA A 9 -16.82 9.02 20.57
C ALA A 9 -16.95 7.62 21.19
N HIS A 10 -17.10 6.57 20.38
CA HIS A 10 -17.45 5.23 20.83
C HIS A 10 -16.71 4.18 20.01
N ALA A 11 -16.33 3.10 20.68
CA ALA A 11 -15.75 1.91 20.07
C ALA A 11 -16.34 0.65 20.74
N VAL A 12 -16.20 -0.51 20.12
CA VAL A 12 -16.74 -1.78 20.62
C VAL A 12 -15.63 -2.57 21.30
N ARG A 13 -15.77 -2.86 22.59
CA ARG A 13 -14.91 -3.82 23.29
C ARG A 13 -15.53 -5.20 23.27
N LEU A 14 -14.77 -6.22 22.89
CA LEU A 14 -15.19 -7.61 22.95
C LEU A 14 -14.67 -8.26 24.24
N GLY A 15 -15.57 -8.69 25.13
CA GLY A 15 -15.19 -9.52 26.27
C GLY A 15 -14.75 -10.93 25.86
N ASN A 16 -14.41 -11.78 26.83
CA ASN A 16 -14.04 -13.18 26.55
C ASN A 16 -15.15 -13.90 25.78
N ASP A 17 -14.74 -14.66 24.76
CA ASP A 17 -15.62 -15.43 23.86
C ASP A 17 -16.72 -14.59 23.17
N ALA A 18 -16.60 -13.26 23.18
CA ALA A 18 -17.57 -12.38 22.55
C ALA A 18 -17.30 -12.26 21.06
N GLU A 19 -18.38 -12.32 20.27
CA GLU A 19 -18.36 -11.98 18.84
C GLU A 19 -19.24 -10.76 18.54
N ILE A 20 -18.81 -9.96 17.58
CA ILE A 20 -19.68 -9.02 16.86
C ILE A 20 -19.69 -9.43 15.39
N SER A 21 -20.88 -9.45 14.79
CA SER A 21 -21.01 -9.84 13.38
C SER A 21 -21.97 -8.93 12.62
N GLN A 22 -21.77 -8.91 11.31
CA GLN A 22 -22.64 -8.21 10.37
C GLN A 22 -22.82 -9.03 9.09
N GLU A 23 -24.06 -9.11 8.62
CA GLU A 23 -24.36 -9.61 7.28
C GLU A 23 -24.08 -8.54 6.23
N LEU A 24 -23.35 -8.93 5.18
CA LEU A 24 -22.92 -8.06 4.10
C LEU A 24 -23.45 -8.60 2.78
N THR A 25 -23.85 -7.69 1.89
CA THR A 25 -24.11 -8.04 0.49
C THR A 25 -22.85 -7.76 -0.31
N VAL A 26 -22.32 -8.79 -0.97
CA VAL A 26 -21.06 -8.78 -1.72
C VAL A 26 -21.29 -9.44 -3.08
N GLU A 27 -20.30 -9.36 -3.97
CA GLU A 27 -20.35 -10.02 -5.27
C GLU A 27 -19.58 -11.33 -5.20
N LYS A 28 -20.26 -12.45 -5.43
CA LYS A 28 -19.63 -13.77 -5.47
C LYS A 28 -18.44 -13.82 -6.44
N GLY A 29 -17.35 -14.45 -6.00
CA GLY A 29 -16.09 -14.59 -6.74
C GLY A 29 -15.20 -13.35 -6.71
N SER A 30 -15.61 -12.27 -6.03
CA SER A 30 -14.77 -11.09 -5.84
C SER A 30 -13.99 -11.16 -4.53
N THR A 31 -12.78 -10.61 -4.55
CA THR A 31 -11.96 -10.43 -3.35
C THR A 31 -12.31 -9.12 -2.66
N TYR A 32 -12.43 -9.16 -1.34
CA TYR A 32 -12.68 -7.99 -0.50
C TYR A 32 -11.59 -7.85 0.55
N SER A 33 -11.22 -6.61 0.87
CA SER A 33 -10.40 -6.27 2.03
C SER A 33 -11.28 -5.65 3.10
N VAL A 34 -11.21 -6.19 4.31
CA VAL A 34 -11.76 -5.62 5.54
C VAL A 34 -10.64 -4.83 6.21
N THR A 35 -10.79 -3.52 6.32
CA THR A 35 -9.91 -2.67 7.11
C THR A 35 -10.61 -2.29 8.40
N PHE A 36 -9.95 -2.40 9.54
CA PHE A 36 -10.51 -2.03 10.84
C PHE A 36 -9.42 -1.53 11.78
N SER A 37 -9.76 -0.61 12.67
CA SER A 37 -8.88 -0.15 13.74
C SER A 37 -9.07 -1.02 14.97
N ALA A 38 -7.97 -1.50 15.55
CA ALA A 38 -8.01 -2.27 16.79
C ALA A 38 -6.99 -1.76 17.81
N ALA A 39 -7.39 -1.81 19.07
CA ALA A 39 -6.56 -1.50 20.21
C ALA A 39 -6.60 -2.64 21.22
N ARG A 40 -5.47 -2.81 21.91
CA ARG A 40 -5.40 -3.68 23.08
C ARG A 40 -5.77 -2.93 24.36
N THR A 41 -6.27 -3.63 25.37
CA THR A 41 -6.57 -3.02 26.69
C THR A 41 -5.61 -3.44 27.80
N CYS A 42 -5.37 -4.74 27.95
CA CYS A 42 -4.69 -5.28 29.14
C CYS A 42 -3.56 -6.24 28.79
N ALA A 43 -3.87 -7.26 27.97
CA ALA A 43 -2.95 -8.35 27.70
C ALA A 43 -1.75 -7.87 26.90
N GLN A 44 -0.56 -8.40 27.20
CA GLN A 44 0.60 -8.16 26.35
C GLN A 44 0.44 -8.82 24.97
N LEU A 45 -0.30 -9.94 24.93
CA LEU A 45 -0.61 -10.73 23.74
C LEU A 45 -2.14 -10.82 23.61
N GLU A 46 -2.75 -9.74 23.14
CA GLU A 46 -4.17 -9.73 22.78
C GLU A 46 -4.31 -10.08 21.30
N SER A 47 -5.29 -10.92 20.96
CA SER A 47 -5.53 -11.34 19.58
C SER A 47 -6.99 -11.14 19.20
N LEU A 48 -7.23 -10.93 17.92
CA LEU A 48 -8.55 -10.76 17.36
C LEU A 48 -8.72 -11.71 16.18
N ASN A 49 -9.72 -12.57 16.22
CA ASN A 49 -10.08 -13.41 15.09
C ASN A 49 -11.06 -12.67 14.18
N VAL A 50 -10.69 -12.51 12.91
CA VAL A 50 -11.54 -11.93 11.87
C VAL A 50 -11.90 -13.05 10.91
N SER A 51 -13.19 -13.20 10.61
CA SER A 51 -13.64 -14.27 9.74
C SER A 51 -14.83 -13.90 8.86
N VAL A 52 -14.86 -14.57 7.72
CA VAL A 52 -16.00 -14.74 6.84
C VAL A 52 -16.04 -16.25 6.59
N PRO A 53 -16.81 -17.01 7.41
CA PRO A 53 -16.72 -18.46 7.43
C PRO A 53 -16.85 -19.08 6.03
N PRO A 54 -16.00 -20.06 5.70
CA PRO A 54 -15.03 -20.73 6.56
C PRO A 54 -13.66 -20.02 6.69
N ALA A 55 -13.41 -18.95 5.92
CA ALA A 55 -12.14 -18.23 5.96
C ALA A 55 -11.99 -17.43 7.27
N SER A 56 -10.83 -17.52 7.90
CA SER A 56 -10.53 -16.75 9.11
C SER A 56 -9.05 -16.44 9.23
N GLN A 57 -8.72 -15.42 10.01
CA GLN A 57 -7.36 -15.11 10.42
C GLN A 57 -7.37 -14.58 11.85
N THR A 58 -6.42 -15.05 12.66
CA THR A 58 -6.13 -14.47 13.96
C THR A 58 -5.04 -13.41 13.79
N ILE A 59 -5.33 -12.19 14.25
CA ILE A 59 -4.44 -11.04 14.17
C ILE A 59 -3.98 -10.71 15.59
N ASP A 60 -2.66 -10.69 15.80
CA ASP A 60 -2.06 -10.28 17.06
C ASP A 60 -2.04 -8.74 17.16
N LEU A 61 -2.65 -8.20 18.20
CA LEU A 61 -2.68 -6.76 18.47
C LEU A 61 -1.41 -6.36 19.23
N GLN A 62 -0.43 -5.83 18.50
CA GLN A 62 0.91 -5.55 19.02
C GLN A 62 1.17 -4.06 19.16
N THR A 63 1.66 -3.59 20.31
CA THR A 63 1.96 -2.16 20.55
C THR A 63 3.34 -1.73 20.06
N LEU A 64 3.80 -2.34 18.98
CA LEU A 64 5.15 -2.09 18.48
C LEU A 64 5.14 -1.16 17.25
N TYR A 65 3.97 -0.90 16.66
CA TYR A 65 3.84 -0.11 15.44
C TYR A 65 3.55 1.37 15.73
N ASN A 66 2.92 1.69 16.86
CA ASN A 66 2.75 3.06 17.35
C ASN A 66 2.53 3.13 18.87
N VAL A 67 2.63 4.33 19.43
CA VAL A 67 2.38 4.64 20.86
C VAL A 67 0.97 5.15 21.17
N GLN A 68 0.12 5.36 20.16
CA GLN A 68 -1.27 5.81 20.35
C GLN A 68 -2.19 4.69 20.85
N GLY A 69 -1.75 3.43 20.71
CA GLY A 69 -2.46 2.25 21.21
C GLY A 69 -3.53 1.70 20.28
N TRP A 70 -3.67 2.27 19.08
CA TRP A 70 -4.59 1.85 18.03
C TRP A 70 -3.82 1.58 16.76
N ASP A 71 -4.10 0.49 16.06
CA ASP A 71 -3.53 0.23 14.75
C ASP A 71 -4.65 -0.15 13.77
N PRO A 72 -4.68 0.42 12.56
CA PRO A 72 -5.51 -0.09 11.48
C PRO A 72 -4.88 -1.36 10.91
N TYR A 73 -5.67 -2.43 10.79
CA TYR A 73 -5.28 -3.70 10.18
C TYR A 73 -6.14 -3.96 8.95
N ALA A 74 -5.61 -4.74 8.00
CA ALA A 74 -6.40 -5.25 6.89
C ALA A 74 -6.30 -6.76 6.75
N TRP A 75 -7.44 -7.38 6.45
CA TRP A 75 -7.55 -8.80 6.10
C TRP A 75 -8.42 -8.98 4.87
N ALA A 76 -8.06 -9.89 3.98
CA ALA A 76 -8.80 -10.17 2.77
C ALA A 76 -9.42 -11.56 2.75
N PHE A 77 -10.59 -11.63 2.10
CA PHE A 77 -11.34 -12.85 1.82
C PHE A 77 -11.90 -12.82 0.39
N GLU A 78 -12.12 -14.00 -0.19
CA GLU A 78 -12.88 -14.16 -1.43
C GLU A 78 -14.34 -14.49 -1.09
N ALA A 79 -15.28 -13.79 -1.70
CA ALA A 79 -16.70 -13.99 -1.46
C ALA A 79 -17.20 -15.28 -2.15
N ALA A 80 -17.44 -16.35 -1.39
CA ALA A 80 -18.00 -17.59 -1.92
C ALA A 80 -19.49 -17.47 -2.32
N GLU A 81 -20.19 -16.50 -1.74
CA GLU A 81 -21.62 -16.24 -1.90
C GLU A 81 -21.90 -14.74 -1.94
N ASP A 82 -23.09 -14.33 -2.42
CA ASP A 82 -23.49 -12.91 -2.51
C ASP A 82 -23.90 -12.32 -1.14
N LYS A 83 -24.05 -13.17 -0.13
CA LYS A 83 -24.28 -12.78 1.26
C LYS A 83 -23.27 -13.46 2.15
N VAL A 84 -22.52 -12.68 2.91
CA VAL A 84 -21.50 -13.20 3.82
C VAL A 84 -21.68 -12.62 5.22
N ARG A 85 -21.28 -13.39 6.24
CA ARG A 85 -21.27 -12.95 7.64
C ARG A 85 -19.84 -12.60 8.03
N LEU A 86 -19.52 -11.31 8.13
CA LEU A 86 -18.27 -10.85 8.71
C LEU A 86 -18.36 -10.92 10.23
N VAL A 87 -17.39 -11.56 10.87
CA VAL A 87 -17.36 -11.79 12.31
C VAL A 87 -16.01 -11.37 12.86
N PHE A 88 -16.04 -10.61 13.95
CA PHE A 88 -14.90 -10.34 14.80
C PHE A 88 -15.13 -11.05 16.14
N THR A 89 -14.20 -11.93 16.52
CA THR A 89 -14.30 -12.75 17.73
C THR A 89 -13.07 -12.53 18.60
N ASN A 90 -13.29 -12.31 19.90
CA ASN A 90 -12.22 -12.40 20.89
C ASN A 90 -12.12 -13.87 21.37
N PRO A 91 -11.07 -14.62 20.97
CA PRO A 91 -10.87 -15.99 21.45
C PRO A 91 -10.31 -16.06 22.88
N GLY A 92 -9.89 -14.91 23.43
CA GLY A 92 -9.16 -14.82 24.68
C GLY A 92 -10.01 -15.20 25.90
N MET A 93 -9.33 -15.81 26.86
CA MET A 93 -9.81 -16.00 28.22
C MET A 93 -8.95 -15.13 29.14
N GLU A 94 -9.19 -13.82 29.13
CA GLU A 94 -8.55 -12.90 30.07
C GLU A 94 -9.13 -13.12 31.48
N ASP A 95 -8.28 -13.12 32.52
CA ASP A 95 -8.73 -13.24 33.91
C ASP A 95 -9.62 -12.06 34.33
N ASP A 96 -9.34 -10.87 33.80
CA ASP A 96 -10.11 -9.66 34.05
C ASP A 96 -11.17 -9.45 32.96
N PRO A 97 -12.48 -9.52 33.30
CA PRO A 97 -13.58 -9.36 32.34
C PRO A 97 -13.70 -7.93 31.76
N THR A 98 -12.93 -6.97 32.28
CA THR A 98 -12.83 -5.61 31.74
C THR A 98 -11.81 -5.50 30.61
N CYS A 99 -11.04 -6.56 30.35
CA CYS A 99 -10.10 -6.67 29.25
C CYS A 99 -10.75 -7.21 27.98
N GLY A 100 -10.07 -7.07 26.85
CA GLY A 100 -10.56 -7.52 25.55
C GLY A 100 -10.25 -6.51 24.44
N PRO A 101 -10.08 -6.98 23.20
CA PRO A 101 -9.76 -6.12 22.07
C PRO A 101 -10.88 -5.11 21.85
N ILE A 102 -10.49 -3.88 21.55
CA ILE A 102 -11.41 -2.81 21.16
C ILE A 102 -11.30 -2.60 19.66
N ILE A 103 -12.44 -2.54 18.98
CA ILE A 103 -12.55 -2.39 17.54
C ILE A 103 -13.31 -1.10 17.22
N ASP A 104 -12.84 -0.40 16.20
CA ASP A 104 -13.47 0.78 15.62
C ASP A 104 -13.19 0.87 14.11
N ASP A 105 -13.85 1.81 13.42
CA ASP A 105 -13.60 2.16 12.01
C ASP A 105 -13.54 0.95 11.07
N ILE A 106 -14.62 0.19 10.95
CA ILE A 106 -14.68 -0.96 10.04
C ILE A 106 -15.08 -0.48 8.63
N ALA A 107 -14.24 -0.76 7.64
CA ALA A 107 -14.48 -0.52 6.22
C ALA A 107 -14.28 -1.80 5.42
N ILE A 108 -15.07 -1.94 4.35
CA ILE A 108 -14.98 -3.08 3.44
C ILE A 108 -14.85 -2.54 2.02
N LYS A 109 -13.79 -2.92 1.34
CA LYS A 109 -13.49 -2.51 -0.03
C LYS A 109 -13.40 -3.73 -0.93
N LYS A 110 -14.13 -3.74 -2.05
CA LYS A 110 -13.92 -4.70 -3.15
C LYS A 110 -12.57 -4.40 -3.78
N LEU A 111 -11.72 -5.42 -3.89
CA LEU A 111 -10.40 -5.29 -4.51
C LEU A 111 -10.46 -5.64 -6.00
N PHE A 112 -9.64 -4.93 -6.78
CA PHE A 112 -9.49 -5.19 -8.21
C PHE A 112 -8.04 -5.56 -8.53
N THR A 113 -7.78 -6.83 -8.85
CA THR A 113 -6.44 -7.21 -9.33
C THR A 113 -6.17 -6.53 -10.68
N PRO A 114 -5.17 -5.62 -10.77
CA PRO A 114 -4.88 -4.95 -12.03
C PRO A 114 -4.39 -5.95 -13.07
N ASP A 115 -4.75 -5.73 -14.34
CA ASP A 115 -4.19 -6.49 -15.44
C ASP A 115 -2.68 -6.32 -15.48
N ARG A 116 -1.97 -7.42 -15.73
CA ARG A 116 -0.51 -7.38 -15.85
C ARG A 116 -0.09 -6.51 -17.05
N PRO A 117 0.78 -5.50 -16.86
CA PRO A 117 1.28 -4.70 -17.97
C PRO A 117 2.13 -5.55 -18.93
N LYS A 118 2.07 -5.28 -20.25
CA LYS A 118 2.71 -6.11 -21.30
C LYS A 118 4.21 -6.34 -21.12
N ASP A 119 4.91 -5.37 -20.54
CA ASP A 119 6.38 -5.40 -20.36
C ASP A 119 6.81 -5.46 -18.88
N ASN A 120 5.88 -5.73 -17.96
CA ASN A 120 6.15 -5.85 -16.54
C ASN A 120 5.59 -7.16 -15.99
N ALA A 121 6.45 -8.02 -15.43
CA ALA A 121 6.00 -9.27 -14.82
C ALA A 121 5.31 -9.06 -13.47
N VAL A 122 5.49 -7.89 -12.85
CA VAL A 122 4.89 -7.53 -11.55
C VAL A 122 3.46 -7.03 -11.74
N ILE A 123 2.56 -7.56 -10.92
CA ILE A 123 1.18 -7.07 -10.77
C ILE A 123 1.15 -6.10 -9.59
N ASN A 124 0.45 -4.98 -9.75
CA ASN A 124 0.24 -3.98 -8.69
C ASN A 124 1.57 -3.53 -8.03
N GLY A 125 2.60 -3.30 -8.84
CA GLY A 125 3.94 -2.94 -8.35
C GLY A 125 4.06 -1.50 -7.86
N ASP A 126 3.12 -0.64 -8.25
CA ASP A 126 2.91 0.73 -7.78
C ASP A 126 1.98 0.80 -6.56
N TYR A 127 1.46 -0.34 -6.10
CA TYR A 127 0.64 -0.47 -4.89
C TYR A 127 -0.64 0.39 -4.86
N GLU A 128 -1.08 0.94 -5.98
CA GLU A 128 -2.24 1.84 -6.04
C GLU A 128 -3.55 1.12 -5.69
N GLU A 129 -3.60 -0.20 -5.89
CA GLU A 129 -4.69 -1.02 -5.38
C GLU A 129 -4.30 -1.71 -4.06
N GLY A 130 -5.12 -1.50 -3.03
CA GLY A 130 -4.93 -2.10 -1.72
C GLY A 130 -6.12 -1.85 -0.80
N PRO A 131 -5.96 -2.05 0.53
CA PRO A 131 -7.04 -1.88 1.51
C PRO A 131 -7.58 -0.45 1.55
N TRP A 132 -8.73 -0.28 2.21
CA TRP A 132 -9.28 1.05 2.45
C TRP A 132 -8.34 1.89 3.34
N MET A 133 -8.08 3.13 2.94
CA MET A 133 -7.32 4.11 3.73
C MET A 133 -8.27 5.11 4.38
N PHE A 134 -8.21 5.24 5.71
CA PHE A 134 -9.01 6.22 6.43
C PHE A 134 -8.37 7.61 6.30
N ALA A 135 -9.06 8.53 5.61
CA ALA A 135 -8.54 9.87 5.34
C ALA A 135 -8.19 10.71 6.58
N ASN A 136 -8.72 10.36 7.76
CA ASN A 136 -8.49 11.08 9.01
C ASN A 136 -7.55 10.35 9.98
N VAL A 137 -6.97 9.22 9.57
CA VAL A 137 -6.09 8.38 10.42
C VAL A 137 -4.72 8.29 9.78
N SER A 138 -3.73 8.93 10.40
CA SER A 138 -2.35 9.02 9.90
C SER A 138 -1.45 7.89 10.40
N LEU A 139 -1.98 6.67 10.51
CA LEU A 139 -1.25 5.50 11.04
C LEU A 139 -0.84 4.49 9.96
N GLY A 140 -1.33 4.69 8.73
CA GLY A 140 -1.27 3.67 7.69
C GLY A 140 -2.13 2.44 8.04
N VAL A 141 -2.05 1.41 7.21
CA VAL A 141 -2.78 0.15 7.43
C VAL A 141 -1.78 -1.00 7.49
N LEU A 142 -1.77 -1.72 8.61
CA LEU A 142 -0.93 -2.89 8.80
C LEU A 142 -1.47 -4.08 7.99
N LEU A 143 -0.57 -4.69 7.24
CA LEU A 143 -0.80 -5.93 6.49
C LEU A 143 -0.15 -7.08 7.28
N PRO A 144 -0.91 -7.84 8.08
CA PRO A 144 -0.37 -8.94 8.87
C PRO A 144 0.04 -10.12 7.99
N THR A 145 0.84 -11.01 8.57
CA THR A 145 1.31 -12.24 7.92
C THR A 145 0.15 -13.12 7.48
N LYS A 146 0.18 -13.60 6.25
CA LYS A 146 -0.74 -14.64 5.79
C LYS A 146 0.02 -15.72 5.04
N LEU A 147 0.28 -16.83 5.73
CA LEU A 147 1.04 -17.96 5.21
C LEU A 147 0.20 -18.80 4.23
N ASP A 148 -1.12 -18.78 4.36
CA ASP A 148 -2.03 -19.44 3.44
C ASP A 148 -2.31 -18.49 2.26
N GLU A 149 -1.52 -18.65 1.20
CA GLU A 149 -1.31 -17.76 0.04
C GLU A 149 -2.56 -17.43 -0.83
N GLU A 150 -3.78 -17.76 -0.39
CA GLU A 150 -4.95 -17.72 -1.29
C GLU A 150 -5.50 -16.30 -1.53
N THR A 151 -5.47 -15.41 -0.53
CA THR A 151 -6.11 -14.08 -0.63
C THR A 151 -5.37 -13.00 0.17
N SER A 152 -4.94 -11.91 -0.46
CA SER A 152 -4.23 -10.80 0.19
C SER A 152 -4.99 -9.48 0.05
N SER A 153 -4.87 -8.61 1.06
CA SER A 153 -5.39 -7.24 1.00
C SER A 153 -4.60 -6.35 0.02
N LEU A 154 -3.47 -6.85 -0.47
CA LEU A 154 -2.63 -6.22 -1.47
C LEU A 154 -2.55 -7.14 -2.69
N PRO A 155 -3.37 -6.92 -3.75
CA PRO A 155 -3.44 -7.81 -4.89
C PRO A 155 -2.08 -8.13 -5.50
N GLY A 156 -1.78 -9.41 -5.69
CA GLY A 156 -0.50 -9.90 -6.23
C GLY A 156 0.64 -10.01 -5.22
N TRP A 157 0.50 -9.46 -4.01
CA TRP A 157 1.56 -9.43 -3.00
C TRP A 157 1.16 -10.15 -1.72
N ILE A 158 2.11 -10.80 -1.07
CA ILE A 158 1.91 -11.48 0.22
C ILE A 158 2.91 -11.02 1.25
N VAL A 159 2.51 -11.09 2.53
CA VAL A 159 3.38 -10.85 3.68
C VAL A 159 3.73 -12.20 4.29
N GLU A 160 4.97 -12.65 4.10
CA GLU A 160 5.40 -14.02 4.37
C GLU A 160 6.04 -14.22 5.74
N SER A 161 6.29 -13.14 6.49
CA SER A 161 7.00 -13.20 7.75
C SER A 161 6.13 -12.71 8.91
N ASN A 162 6.50 -13.10 10.13
CA ASN A 162 5.78 -12.91 11.40
C ASN A 162 5.44 -11.47 11.83
N ARG A 163 5.86 -10.44 11.09
CA ARG A 163 5.50 -9.04 11.37
C ARG A 163 4.85 -8.40 10.16
N ALA A 164 4.00 -7.42 10.44
CA ALA A 164 3.30 -6.69 9.41
C ALA A 164 4.24 -5.75 8.63
N VAL A 165 3.85 -5.47 7.40
CA VAL A 165 4.29 -4.28 6.66
C VAL A 165 3.18 -3.24 6.70
N ARG A 166 3.49 -1.96 6.46
CA ARG A 166 2.48 -0.88 6.48
C ARG A 166 2.20 -0.39 5.08
N TYR A 167 0.92 -0.42 4.72
CA TYR A 167 0.40 0.27 3.54
C TYR A 167 0.16 1.73 3.89
N ILE A 168 0.77 2.64 3.14
CA ILE A 168 0.77 4.09 3.41
C ILE A 168 0.15 4.88 2.26
N ASP A 169 -0.24 6.11 2.54
CA ASP A 169 -0.78 7.04 1.54
C ASP A 169 -0.05 8.39 1.52
N SER A 170 -0.11 9.05 0.36
CA SER A 170 0.53 10.33 0.11
C SER A 170 -0.11 11.53 0.83
N TYR A 171 -1.25 11.38 1.50
CA TYR A 171 -1.84 12.45 2.31
C TYR A 171 -1.15 12.57 3.66
N HIS A 172 -0.61 11.46 4.18
CA HIS A 172 0.00 11.38 5.51
C HIS A 172 1.50 11.10 5.49
N TYR A 173 2.03 10.56 4.39
CA TYR A 173 3.42 10.11 4.28
C TYR A 173 4.06 10.57 2.98
N SER A 174 5.39 10.62 2.97
CA SER A 174 6.15 10.70 1.72
C SER A 174 6.07 9.36 1.00
N VAL A 175 5.54 9.41 -0.23
CA VAL A 175 5.38 8.26 -1.12
C VAL A 175 6.20 8.52 -2.38
N PRO A 176 7.04 7.57 -2.86
CA PRO A 176 7.88 7.79 -4.03
C PRO A 176 7.10 8.14 -5.30
N GLN A 177 6.01 7.42 -5.59
CA GLN A 177 5.20 7.61 -6.78
C GLN A 177 3.71 7.41 -6.48
N GLY A 178 2.84 8.13 -7.21
CA GLY A 178 1.40 7.92 -7.09
C GLY A 178 0.86 8.37 -5.73
N LYS A 179 -0.01 7.55 -5.13
CA LYS A 179 -0.69 7.83 -3.86
C LYS A 179 -0.42 6.78 -2.80
N ARG A 180 0.23 5.66 -3.13
CA ARG A 180 0.35 4.49 -2.25
C ARG A 180 1.75 3.91 -2.30
N ALA A 181 2.18 3.31 -1.19
CA ALA A 181 3.43 2.56 -1.13
C ALA A 181 3.44 1.60 0.06
N ILE A 182 4.51 0.83 0.19
CA ILE A 182 4.74 -0.10 1.30
C ILE A 182 5.93 0.35 2.13
N GLU A 183 5.73 0.52 3.43
CA GLU A 183 6.79 0.72 4.42
C GLU A 183 7.14 -0.60 5.12
N LEU A 184 8.44 -0.92 5.16
CA LEU A 184 8.98 -2.16 5.73
C LEU A 184 9.42 -1.96 7.19
N LEU A 185 8.54 -2.29 8.13
CA LEU A 185 8.65 -1.85 9.54
C LEU A 185 9.66 -2.65 10.39
N SER A 186 9.78 -3.96 10.15
CA SER A 186 10.24 -4.89 11.20
C SER A 186 11.51 -5.65 10.85
N GLY A 187 12.49 -4.98 10.24
CA GLY A 187 13.74 -5.64 9.84
C GLY A 187 13.49 -6.89 8.99
N LYS A 188 14.18 -7.99 9.32
CA LYS A 188 14.08 -9.29 8.62
C LYS A 188 12.77 -10.03 8.88
N GLU A 189 11.88 -9.45 9.67
CA GLU A 189 10.62 -10.07 10.08
C GLU A 189 9.39 -9.49 9.37
N GLY A 190 9.55 -8.43 8.56
CA GLY A 190 8.50 -7.88 7.69
C GLY A 190 8.87 -8.08 6.22
N ILE A 191 8.59 -9.27 5.69
CA ILE A 191 8.93 -9.65 4.31
C ILE A 191 7.68 -9.55 3.44
N ILE A 192 7.76 -8.73 2.39
CA ILE A 192 6.76 -8.68 1.32
C ILE A 192 7.30 -9.37 0.07
N SER A 193 6.48 -10.17 -0.61
CA SER A 193 6.91 -10.91 -1.80
C SER A 193 5.81 -11.03 -2.85
N GLN A 194 6.24 -11.37 -4.07
CA GLN A 194 5.37 -11.77 -5.17
C GLN A 194 6.06 -12.86 -6.01
N MET A 195 5.28 -13.83 -6.48
CA MET A 195 5.72 -14.85 -7.43
C MET A 195 5.40 -14.43 -8.86
N VAL A 196 6.35 -13.77 -9.53
CA VAL A 196 6.20 -13.24 -10.89
C VAL A 196 6.47 -14.30 -11.95
N GLU A 197 5.76 -14.22 -13.08
CA GLU A 197 6.02 -15.07 -14.25
C GLU A 197 7.31 -14.67 -14.97
N THR A 198 8.17 -15.64 -15.27
CA THR A 198 9.43 -15.43 -16.00
C THR A 198 9.65 -16.59 -16.98
N THR A 199 10.69 -16.53 -17.80
CA THR A 199 11.12 -17.68 -18.61
C THR A 199 12.50 -18.14 -18.15
N PRO A 200 12.73 -19.45 -17.94
CA PRO A 200 14.05 -19.98 -17.59
C PRO A 200 15.14 -19.53 -18.55
N ASN A 201 16.34 -19.30 -18.01
CA ASN A 201 17.56 -18.89 -18.72
C ASN A 201 17.47 -17.54 -19.45
N LYS A 202 16.50 -16.69 -19.11
CA LYS A 202 16.43 -15.31 -19.62
C LYS A 202 16.91 -14.29 -18.58
N PRO A 203 17.67 -13.25 -19.00
CA PRO A 203 18.03 -12.15 -18.13
C PRO A 203 16.85 -11.19 -17.93
N TYR A 204 16.69 -10.74 -16.68
CA TYR A 204 15.70 -9.78 -16.24
C TYR A 204 16.34 -8.71 -15.36
N THR A 205 15.71 -7.54 -15.35
CA THR A 205 16.04 -6.45 -14.43
C THR A 205 14.81 -6.21 -13.59
N MET A 206 14.97 -6.29 -12.27
CA MET A 206 14.01 -5.77 -11.31
C MET A 206 14.41 -4.34 -10.97
N SER A 207 13.51 -3.36 -11.09
CA SER A 207 13.70 -2.04 -10.49
C SER A 207 12.59 -1.71 -9.52
N PHE A 208 12.87 -0.71 -8.69
CA PHE A 208 11.95 -0.19 -7.69
C PHE A 208 12.45 1.18 -7.22
N ALA A 209 11.53 1.98 -6.69
CA ALA A 209 11.83 3.16 -5.91
C ALA A 209 12.05 2.77 -4.44
N LEU A 210 13.09 3.33 -3.82
CA LEU A 210 13.45 3.17 -2.43
C LEU A 210 13.51 4.53 -1.76
N GLY A 211 12.67 4.77 -0.76
CA GLY A 211 12.59 6.05 -0.06
C GLY A 211 12.37 5.93 1.44
N HIS A 212 11.88 7.02 2.05
CA HIS A 212 11.42 7.08 3.43
C HIS A 212 10.01 7.67 3.52
N ALA A 213 9.28 7.33 4.58
CA ALA A 213 7.90 7.76 4.78
C ALA A 213 7.77 9.19 5.34
N GLU A 214 8.87 9.85 5.71
CA GLU A 214 8.89 11.15 6.41
C GLU A 214 8.22 11.10 7.81
N ASP A 215 8.17 9.91 8.38
CA ASP A 215 7.56 9.59 9.67
C ASP A 215 8.56 9.66 10.83
N LYS A 216 9.67 10.37 10.62
CA LYS A 216 10.82 10.53 11.55
C LYS A 216 11.54 9.21 11.85
N CYS A 217 11.49 8.24 10.94
CA CYS A 217 12.24 7.01 11.07
C CYS A 217 13.76 7.25 11.17
N LYS A 218 14.39 6.62 12.16
CA LYS A 218 15.83 6.81 12.43
C LYS A 218 16.68 6.22 11.31
N GLN A 219 17.59 7.02 10.73
CA GLN A 219 18.58 6.54 9.76
C GLN A 219 19.73 5.77 10.44
N PRO A 220 20.44 4.86 9.73
CA PRO A 220 20.33 4.54 8.30
C PRO A 220 19.13 3.65 7.94
N LEU A 221 18.66 3.78 6.70
CA LEU A 221 17.64 2.91 6.10
C LEU A 221 18.29 2.07 4.98
N ALA A 222 17.91 0.81 4.89
CA ALA A 222 18.38 -0.09 3.83
C ALA A 222 17.40 -1.24 3.65
N ILE A 223 17.29 -1.74 2.42
CA ILE A 223 16.51 -2.94 2.11
C ILE A 223 17.41 -4.06 1.63
N MET A 224 16.95 -5.29 1.83
CA MET A 224 17.40 -6.44 1.08
C MET A 224 16.37 -6.74 0.00
N ALA A 225 16.78 -6.70 -1.25
CA ALA A 225 15.96 -7.04 -2.40
C ALA A 225 16.37 -8.42 -2.95
N PHE A 226 15.39 -9.26 -3.27
CA PHE A 226 15.60 -10.61 -3.80
C PHE A 226 14.90 -10.78 -5.14
N ALA A 227 15.55 -11.51 -6.05
CA ALA A 227 14.96 -12.04 -7.27
C ALA A 227 15.49 -13.45 -7.53
N GLY A 228 14.72 -14.45 -7.11
CA GLY A 228 15.15 -15.85 -7.12
C GLY A 228 16.32 -16.08 -6.18
N ASP A 229 17.46 -16.52 -6.72
CA ASP A 229 18.70 -16.74 -5.95
C ASP A 229 19.62 -15.51 -5.90
N GLN A 230 19.25 -14.42 -6.59
CA GLN A 230 19.98 -13.16 -6.54
C GLN A 230 19.44 -12.31 -5.40
N ALA A 231 20.34 -11.67 -4.68
CA ALA A 231 19.99 -10.75 -3.61
C ALA A 231 20.97 -9.59 -3.52
N GLN A 232 20.47 -8.42 -3.15
CA GLN A 232 21.29 -7.22 -3.00
C GLN A 232 20.82 -6.39 -1.81
N ASN A 233 21.78 -5.99 -0.99
CA ASN A 233 21.57 -4.99 0.05
C ASN A 233 21.75 -3.60 -0.56
N ILE A 234 20.73 -2.76 -0.44
CA ILE A 234 20.71 -1.40 -0.98
C ILE A 234 20.41 -0.42 0.14
N HIS A 235 21.39 0.43 0.42
CA HIS A 235 21.23 1.53 1.36
C HIS A 235 20.49 2.68 0.70
N TYR A 236 19.55 3.25 1.44
CA TYR A 236 18.96 4.53 1.08
C TYR A 236 19.98 5.64 1.33
N THR A 237 20.25 6.43 0.31
CA THR A 237 21.08 7.63 0.37
C THR A 237 20.20 8.83 0.07
N PRO A 238 20.03 9.76 1.03
CA PRO A 238 19.25 10.97 0.80
C PRO A 238 19.81 11.76 -0.39
N ASP A 239 18.95 12.10 -1.35
CA ASP A 239 19.24 13.07 -2.38
C ASP A 239 18.60 14.41 -1.96
N SER A 240 19.30 15.53 -2.14
CA SER A 240 18.74 16.85 -1.80
C SER A 240 17.50 17.20 -2.62
N ASN A 241 17.31 16.54 -3.77
CA ASN A 241 16.24 16.85 -4.72
C ASN A 241 15.12 15.80 -4.75
N SER A 242 15.23 14.70 -4.00
CA SER A 242 14.26 13.60 -4.06
C SER A 242 14.12 12.89 -2.71
N THR A 243 12.89 12.54 -2.35
CA THR A 243 12.57 11.75 -1.14
C THR A 243 12.77 10.24 -1.35
N PHE A 244 13.19 9.85 -2.56
CA PHE A 244 13.46 8.47 -2.94
C PHE A 244 14.60 8.38 -3.97
N GLN A 245 15.17 7.19 -4.10
CA GLN A 245 16.13 6.84 -5.15
C GLN A 245 15.61 5.65 -5.95
N LEU A 246 15.98 5.57 -7.23
CA LEU A 246 15.73 4.38 -8.04
C LEU A 246 16.86 3.37 -7.86
N ALA A 247 16.50 2.11 -7.71
CA ALA A 247 17.44 1.00 -7.58
C ALA A 247 17.06 -0.15 -8.52
N ASN A 248 18.03 -1.01 -8.82
CA ASN A 248 17.82 -2.17 -9.66
C ASN A 248 18.61 -3.39 -9.18
N LEU A 249 18.12 -4.57 -9.56
CA LEU A 249 18.72 -5.88 -9.35
C LEU A 249 18.60 -6.68 -10.65
N ASN A 250 19.73 -7.05 -11.24
CA ASN A 250 19.75 -7.92 -12.42
C ASN A 250 19.80 -9.38 -12.00
N PHE A 251 19.00 -10.22 -12.65
CA PHE A 251 18.98 -11.65 -12.39
C PHE A 251 18.71 -12.46 -13.67
N THR A 252 19.05 -13.75 -13.64
CA THR A 252 18.66 -14.69 -14.70
C THR A 252 17.64 -15.65 -14.11
N ALA A 253 16.44 -15.70 -14.71
CA ALA A 253 15.37 -16.56 -14.22
C ALA A 253 15.75 -18.03 -14.36
N LYS A 254 15.47 -18.84 -13.33
CA LYS A 254 15.77 -20.29 -13.31
C LYS A 254 14.56 -21.18 -13.59
N ALA A 255 13.37 -20.64 -13.48
CA ALA A 255 12.09 -21.33 -13.62
C ALA A 255 11.07 -20.43 -14.33
N GLU A 256 9.90 -20.97 -14.64
CA GLU A 256 8.77 -20.21 -15.24
C GLU A 256 8.16 -19.18 -14.27
N ARG A 257 8.52 -19.25 -12.98
CA ARG A 257 8.17 -18.25 -11.98
C ARG A 257 9.38 -17.91 -11.13
N THR A 258 9.51 -16.65 -10.74
CA THR A 258 10.59 -16.17 -9.87
C THR A 258 9.98 -15.43 -8.68
N ARG A 259 10.42 -15.78 -7.47
CA ARG A 259 10.05 -15.02 -6.27
C ARG A 259 10.84 -13.73 -6.23
N ILE A 260 10.14 -12.60 -6.18
CA ILE A 260 10.72 -11.32 -5.79
C ILE A 260 10.31 -10.99 -4.37
N ALA A 261 11.20 -10.41 -3.58
CA ALA A 261 10.89 -10.05 -2.20
C ALA A 261 11.75 -8.91 -1.67
N PHE A 262 11.20 -8.23 -0.66
CA PHE A 262 11.85 -7.13 0.03
C PHE A 262 11.68 -7.26 1.53
N TYR A 263 12.71 -6.90 2.28
CA TYR A 263 12.61 -6.64 3.72
C TYR A 263 13.57 -5.53 4.14
N SER A 264 13.31 -4.90 5.29
CA SER A 264 14.25 -3.92 5.87
C SER A 264 15.47 -4.61 6.48
N VAL A 265 16.68 -4.11 6.22
CA VAL A 265 17.90 -4.68 6.81
C VAL A 265 17.95 -4.45 8.32
N TYR A 266 17.35 -3.35 8.79
CA TYR A 266 17.44 -2.87 10.16
C TYR A 266 16.08 -2.88 10.86
N TYR A 267 16.12 -2.98 12.18
CA TYR A 267 14.99 -2.69 13.06
C TYR A 267 15.03 -1.22 13.43
N ASN A 268 14.49 -0.37 12.56
CA ASN A 268 14.45 1.06 12.83
C ASN A 268 13.27 1.39 13.73
N THR A 269 13.47 2.40 14.58
CA THR A 269 12.40 3.02 15.36
C THR A 269 12.32 4.50 15.03
N ARG A 270 11.14 5.07 15.28
CA ARG A 270 10.92 6.50 15.12
C ARG A 270 11.72 7.28 16.16
N THR A 271 12.16 8.47 15.78
CA THR A 271 13.00 9.33 16.64
C THR A 271 12.22 10.14 17.66
N ASP A 272 10.90 10.29 17.51
CA ASP A 272 10.08 11.07 18.44
C ASP A 272 9.58 10.26 19.64
N ASP A 273 9.21 8.99 19.45
CA ASP A 273 8.78 8.09 20.53
C ASP A 273 9.80 7.00 20.88
N MET A 274 10.89 6.89 20.10
CA MET A 274 12.02 5.96 20.31
C MET A 274 11.65 4.47 20.32
N SER A 275 10.41 4.10 20.01
CA SER A 275 9.89 2.74 20.25
C SER A 275 9.07 2.18 19.09
N SER A 276 8.34 3.02 18.36
CA SER A 276 7.51 2.58 17.25
C SER A 276 8.36 2.14 16.07
N LEU A 277 8.10 0.94 15.54
CA LEU A 277 8.76 0.42 14.35
C LEU A 277 8.40 1.22 13.11
N CYS A 278 9.40 1.43 12.27
CA CYS A 278 9.33 2.14 11.00
C CYS A 278 10.41 1.60 10.07
N GLY A 279 10.43 2.02 8.81
CA GLY A 279 11.52 1.64 7.94
C GLY A 279 11.52 2.26 6.54
N PRO A 280 12.31 1.69 5.62
CA PRO A 280 12.34 2.14 4.25
C PRO A 280 11.00 1.90 3.54
N VAL A 281 10.70 2.78 2.59
CA VAL A 281 9.53 2.69 1.71
C VAL A 281 9.94 2.11 0.36
N VAL A 282 9.18 1.14 -0.13
CA VAL A 282 9.33 0.52 -1.45
C VAL A 282 8.10 0.83 -2.29
N ASP A 283 8.34 1.16 -3.56
CA ASP A 283 7.31 1.54 -4.53
C ASP A 283 7.79 1.31 -5.98
N ASP A 284 6.90 1.42 -6.97
CA ASP A 284 7.12 1.27 -8.41
C ASP A 284 7.96 0.04 -8.79
N VAL A 285 7.61 -1.12 -8.22
CA VAL A 285 8.33 -2.37 -8.48
C VAL A 285 7.99 -2.91 -9.86
N ARG A 286 9.03 -3.16 -10.65
CA ARG A 286 8.90 -3.63 -12.03
C ARG A 286 9.93 -4.70 -12.31
N VAL A 287 9.54 -5.72 -13.08
CA VAL A 287 10.43 -6.78 -13.58
C VAL A 287 10.22 -6.88 -15.07
N TRP A 288 11.26 -6.60 -15.85
CA TRP A 288 11.19 -6.64 -17.31
C TRP A 288 12.39 -7.36 -17.90
N PHE A 289 12.20 -7.85 -19.12
CA PHE A 289 13.24 -8.56 -19.85
C PHE A 289 14.40 -7.62 -20.18
N SER A 290 15.62 -7.99 -19.76
CA SER A 290 16.85 -7.26 -20.10
C SER A 290 17.31 -7.68 -21.50
N GLY A 291 16.48 -7.41 -22.50
CA GLY A 291 16.86 -7.59 -23.89
C GLY A 291 17.96 -6.60 -24.21
N ALA A 292 19.21 -7.08 -24.30
CA ALA A 292 20.25 -6.32 -24.96
C ALA A 292 19.76 -6.03 -26.39
N ARG A 293 19.28 -4.80 -26.65
CA ARG A 293 19.32 -4.27 -28.00
C ARG A 293 20.80 -4.21 -28.35
N ARG A 294 21.34 -5.30 -28.89
CA ARG A 294 22.50 -5.19 -29.77
C ARG A 294 22.03 -4.21 -30.84
N LEU A 295 22.43 -2.94 -30.74
CA LEU A 295 22.57 -2.14 -31.95
C LEU A 295 23.52 -2.96 -32.82
N GLY A 296 22.94 -3.69 -33.78
CA GLY A 296 23.71 -4.23 -34.87
C GLY A 296 24.38 -3.02 -35.50
N LEU A 297 25.68 -2.91 -35.29
CA LEU A 297 26.54 -2.04 -36.09
C LEU A 297 26.50 -2.64 -37.50
N GLY A 298 25.42 -2.37 -38.23
CA GLY A 298 25.33 -2.62 -39.64
C GLY A 298 26.38 -1.75 -40.29
N GLY A 299 27.48 -2.37 -40.70
CA GLY A 299 28.54 -1.71 -41.43
C GLY A 299 27.95 -1.00 -42.65
N LEU A 300 28.07 0.31 -42.68
CA LEU A 300 28.05 1.08 -43.91
C LEU A 300 29.39 1.79 -44.03
N GLY A 301 30.02 1.57 -45.19
CA GLY A 301 31.41 1.85 -45.42
C GLY A 301 31.77 3.33 -45.38
N LEU A 302 33.00 3.55 -44.96
CA LEU A 302 33.82 4.70 -45.31
C LEU A 302 33.80 4.91 -46.84
N GLY A 303 33.32 6.07 -47.29
CA GLY A 303 33.35 6.45 -48.70
C GLY A 303 32.95 7.91 -48.92
N PHE A 304 33.95 8.80 -48.83
CA PHE A 304 34.11 10.08 -49.54
C PHE A 304 32.89 10.98 -49.86
N GLY A 305 32.95 12.24 -49.40
CA GLY A 305 32.10 13.30 -49.96
C GLY A 305 32.21 14.65 -49.23
N LEU A 306 33.35 15.33 -49.37
CA LEU A 306 33.47 16.77 -49.13
C LEU A 306 32.48 17.52 -50.03
N GLY A 307 31.65 18.39 -49.45
CA GLY A 307 30.69 19.19 -50.19
C GLY A 307 30.10 20.33 -49.37
N LEU A 308 30.85 21.43 -49.28
CA LEU A 308 30.43 22.76 -48.88
C LEU A 308 29.04 23.14 -49.39
N TRP A 309 28.15 23.62 -48.51
CA TRP A 309 27.15 24.64 -48.86
C TRP A 309 26.93 25.60 -47.68
N VAL A 310 27.60 26.76 -47.79
CA VAL A 310 27.26 28.00 -47.10
C VAL A 310 26.55 28.87 -48.14
N PHE A 311 25.34 29.33 -47.84
CA PHE A 311 24.87 30.61 -48.37
C PHE A 311 23.92 31.27 -47.35
N ALA A 312 24.34 32.46 -46.92
CA ALA A 312 23.54 33.44 -46.20
C ALA A 312 22.75 34.29 -47.21
N VAL A 313 21.66 34.92 -46.76
CA VAL A 313 21.45 36.39 -46.71
C VAL A 313 19.98 36.69 -46.41
N ALA A 314 19.79 37.74 -45.61
CA ALA A 314 18.60 38.19 -44.90
C ALA A 314 17.73 39.23 -45.67
N LEU A 315 16.77 39.80 -44.93
CA LEU A 315 15.96 41.03 -45.14
C LEU A 315 14.72 40.86 -46.05
N PHE A 316 13.50 41.35 -45.75
CA PHE A 316 13.08 42.55 -44.98
C PHE A 316 11.54 42.58 -44.67
N LEU A 317 11.19 43.33 -43.60
CA LEU A 317 9.99 44.21 -43.38
C LEU A 317 8.56 43.62 -43.38
N VAL A 318 7.83 43.60 -42.25
CA VAL A 318 6.99 44.67 -41.61
C VAL A 318 5.55 44.75 -42.14
N ILE A 319 4.61 44.58 -41.20
CA ILE A 319 3.28 45.21 -40.93
C ILE A 319 2.65 44.25 -39.89
N GLY A 320 2.35 44.57 -38.62
CA GLY A 320 1.72 45.75 -38.04
C GLY A 320 0.30 45.35 -37.57
N GLY A 321 -0.01 45.50 -36.26
CA GLY A 321 -1.39 45.73 -35.80
C GLY A 321 -2.05 44.71 -34.86
N GLU A 322 -2.07 45.07 -33.57
CA GLU A 322 -3.18 45.06 -32.60
C GLU A 322 -4.05 43.81 -32.25
N LYS A 323 -3.99 43.49 -30.95
CA LYS A 323 -5.07 43.28 -29.95
C LYS A 323 -6.32 42.46 -30.33
N SER A 324 -6.60 41.42 -29.54
CA SER A 324 -7.89 41.29 -28.84
C SER A 324 -7.82 40.34 -27.64
N SER A 325 -8.43 40.80 -26.55
CA SER A 325 -8.71 40.11 -25.30
C SER A 325 -9.93 39.19 -25.48
N LEU A 326 -9.97 38.04 -24.79
CA LEU A 326 -11.25 37.41 -24.45
C LEU A 326 -11.28 36.99 -22.97
N CYS A 327 -12.16 37.68 -22.28
CA CYS A 327 -12.60 37.48 -20.92
C CYS A 327 -13.77 36.47 -20.94
N ALA A 328 -13.81 35.52 -20.01
CA ALA A 328 -15.03 34.79 -19.68
C ALA A 328 -15.15 34.71 -18.16
N VAL A 329 -16.00 35.60 -17.64
CA VAL A 329 -16.53 35.62 -16.27
C VAL A 329 -17.83 34.82 -16.27
N TYR A 330 -17.99 33.90 -15.32
CA TYR A 330 -19.30 33.48 -14.84
C TYR A 330 -19.32 33.56 -13.32
N ASN A 331 -20.31 34.28 -12.80
CA ASN A 331 -20.54 34.52 -11.38
C ASN A 331 -22.06 34.54 -11.17
N LEU A 332 -22.56 33.83 -10.13
CA LEU A 332 -23.85 33.97 -9.40
C LEU A 332 -24.14 32.58 -8.72
N ASN A 333 -23.92 32.32 -7.43
CA ASN A 333 -24.39 32.93 -6.16
C ASN A 333 -25.75 32.37 -5.66
N ARG A 334 -25.74 31.65 -4.52
CA ARG A 334 -26.58 31.85 -3.28
C ARG A 334 -27.03 30.57 -2.55
N SER A 335 -26.47 30.43 -1.34
CA SER A 335 -27.07 30.17 0.00
C SER A 335 -28.44 29.50 0.18
N GLY A 336 -28.51 28.58 1.16
CA GLY A 336 -29.72 28.29 1.94
C GLY A 336 -29.51 27.20 3.01
N HIS A 337 -29.37 27.58 4.28
CA HIS A 337 -29.50 26.70 5.46
C HIS A 337 -30.97 26.58 5.88
N VAL A 338 -31.42 25.37 6.29
CA VAL A 338 -32.41 25.13 7.37
C VAL A 338 -32.10 23.75 7.99
N GLY A 339 -32.07 23.65 9.32
CA GLY A 339 -31.89 22.40 10.07
C GLY A 339 -33.18 21.83 10.65
N ILE A 340 -33.20 20.53 10.97
CA ILE A 340 -34.16 19.89 11.88
C ILE A 340 -33.42 18.83 12.73
N LEU A 341 -33.71 18.86 14.02
CA LEU A 341 -33.18 18.02 15.10
C LEU A 341 -34.17 16.87 15.35
N VAL A 342 -33.72 15.62 15.34
CA VAL A 342 -34.51 14.46 15.80
C VAL A 342 -33.65 13.56 16.69
N LYS A 343 -34.22 13.20 17.84
CA LYS A 343 -33.66 12.38 18.92
C LYS A 343 -34.28 10.98 18.80
N GLU A 344 -33.48 9.91 18.76
CA GLU A 344 -33.62 8.63 19.49
C GLU A 344 -32.97 7.40 18.82
N LYS A 345 -32.37 6.57 19.70
CA LYS A 345 -31.99 5.13 19.61
C LYS A 345 -31.15 4.67 18.41
N ILE A 346 -29.85 4.48 18.66
CA ILE A 346 -28.93 3.78 17.76
C ILE A 346 -28.62 2.39 18.35
N SER A 347 -29.17 1.36 17.70
CA SER A 347 -28.62 0.00 17.68
C SER A 347 -28.34 -0.32 16.22
N ARG A 348 -27.19 0.14 15.70
CA ARG A 348 -26.60 -0.20 14.40
C ARG A 348 -25.31 0.59 14.24
N VAL A 349 -24.17 -0.10 14.18
CA VAL A 349 -22.92 0.46 13.67
C VAL A 349 -23.06 0.48 12.14
N HIS A 350 -22.90 1.66 11.54
CA HIS A 350 -22.92 1.81 10.09
C HIS A 350 -21.56 1.40 9.53
N VAL A 351 -21.53 0.29 8.80
CA VAL A 351 -20.37 -0.08 7.98
C VAL A 351 -20.54 0.57 6.62
N LEU A 352 -19.52 1.31 6.19
CA LEU A 352 -19.49 2.00 4.92
C LEU A 352 -19.09 0.99 3.83
N VAL A 353 -20.04 0.62 2.98
CA VAL A 353 -19.77 -0.14 1.74
C VAL A 353 -19.65 0.89 0.62
N VAL A 354 -18.43 1.10 0.12
CA VAL A 354 -18.18 2.02 -1.02
C VAL A 354 -18.10 1.18 -2.29
N GLY A 355 -19.11 1.30 -3.15
CA GLY A 355 -19.07 0.81 -4.53
C GLY A 355 -18.87 1.99 -5.46
N ASP A 356 -17.74 2.06 -6.15
CA ASP A 356 -17.52 3.03 -7.21
C ASP A 356 -18.38 2.64 -8.43
N PHE A 357 -19.46 3.38 -8.65
CA PHE A 357 -20.17 3.39 -9.93
C PHE A 357 -19.55 4.49 -10.80
N PHE A 358 -18.68 4.10 -11.75
CA PHE A 358 -18.37 4.95 -12.90
C PHE A 358 -19.34 4.60 -14.04
N HIS A 359 -20.01 5.63 -14.56
CA HIS A 359 -20.82 5.58 -15.77
C HIS A 359 -20.08 6.23 -16.94
#